data_AF-A0A3D3BSN8-F1
#
_entry.id   AF-A0A3D3BSN8-F1
#
_cell.length_a   1.000
_cell.length_b   1.000
_cell.length_c   1.000
_cell.angle_alpha   90.00
_cell.angle_beta   90.00
_cell.angle_gamma   90.00
#
_symmetry.space_group_name_H-M   'P 1'
#
loop_
_entity.id
_entity.type
_entity.pdbx_description
1 polymer ?
#
loop_
_entity_poly.entity_id
_entity_poly.type
_entity_poly.pdbx_seq_one_letter_code
_entity_poly.pdbx_strand_id
1 'polypeptide(L)' 'FGMFVRKSIESSFTPGSEGTFGWAGAAGTWFFIDPKEELFGLFFTQVFGLTFPTAIQFEKMTYEALC' A
#
# COMPACT_ATOMS: atom_id res chain seq x y z
N PHE A 1 -5.72 10.53 -3.41
CA PHE A 1 -4.86 9.97 -4.47
C PHE A 1 -3.56 10.74 -4.50
N GLY A 2 -2.45 10.11 -4.87
CA GLY A 2 -1.12 10.71 -4.80
C GLY A 2 -0.03 9.69 -4.50
N MET A 3 1.22 10.14 -4.65
CA MET A 3 2.42 9.33 -4.40
C MET A 3 2.80 9.37 -2.92
N PHE A 4 3.47 8.32 -2.44
CA PHE A 4 4.04 8.29 -1.09
C PHE A 4 5.38 7.56 -1.07
N VAL A 5 6.17 7.87 -0.03
CA VAL A 5 7.38 7.14 0.37
C VAL A 5 7.35 6.99 1.89
N ARG A 6 7.51 5.77 2.41
CA ARG A 6 7.63 5.48 3.84
C ARG A 6 9.02 5.86 4.32
N LYS A 7 9.07 6.79 5.27
CA LYS A 7 10.34 7.27 5.85
C LYS A 7 10.73 6.55 7.14
N SER A 8 9.75 6.06 7.91
CA SER A 8 9.99 5.41 9.19
C SER A 8 8.81 4.48 9.57
N ILE A 9 9.04 3.45 10.39
CA ILE A 9 8.07 2.35 10.62
C ILE A 9 6.95 2.79 11.58
N GLU A 10 7.32 3.44 12.66
CA GLU A 10 6.49 3.95 13.76
C GLU A 10 5.60 5.13 13.36
N SER A 11 5.81 5.71 12.17
CA SER A 11 4.92 6.71 11.57
C SER A 11 3.97 6.14 10.50
N SER A 12 4.03 4.83 10.21
CA SER A 12 3.24 4.19 9.15
C SER A 12 2.01 3.47 9.69
N PHE A 13 0.84 3.68 9.06
CA PHE A 13 -0.43 3.00 9.39
C PHE A 13 -0.52 1.57 8.81
N THR A 14 0.50 1.14 8.10
CA THR A 14 0.56 -0.11 7.32
C THR A 14 1.93 -0.75 7.52
N PRO A 15 1.99 -2.09 7.66
CA PRO A 15 3.26 -2.81 7.71
C PRO A 15 4.06 -2.59 6.41
N GLY A 16 5.39 -2.70 6.53
CA GLY A 16 6.32 -2.57 5.40
C GLY A 16 7.62 -1.87 5.80
N SER A 17 8.60 -1.92 4.91
CA SER A 17 9.94 -1.42 5.19
C SER A 17 10.07 0.09 4.96
N GLU A 18 11.05 0.70 5.65
CA GLU A 18 11.53 2.03 5.28
C GLU A 18 11.97 2.04 3.81
N GLY A 19 11.61 3.10 3.08
CA GLY A 19 11.85 3.20 1.66
C GLY A 19 10.75 2.61 0.78
N THR A 20 9.74 1.94 1.34
CA THR A 20 8.56 1.50 0.56
C THR A 20 7.89 2.71 -0.10
N PHE A 21 7.59 2.62 -1.39
CA PHE A 21 6.99 3.71 -2.16
C PHE A 21 5.82 3.23 -2.98
N GLY A 22 4.89 4.13 -3.30
CA GLY A 22 3.65 3.75 -3.94
C GLY A 22 2.79 4.91 -4.39
N TRP A 23 1.59 4.59 -4.87
CA TRP A 23 0.55 5.58 -5.13
C TRP A 23 -0.87 5.05 -5.02
N ALA A 24 -1.75 5.97 -4.65
CA ALA A 24 -3.17 5.79 -4.59
C ALA A 24 -3.84 6.55 -5.73
N GLY A 25 -4.76 5.93 -6.45
CA GLY A 25 -5.55 6.57 -7.52
C GLY A 25 -6.96 6.94 -7.09
N ALA A 26 -7.62 7.76 -7.91
CA ALA A 26 -8.95 8.29 -7.60
C ALA A 26 -10.06 7.21 -7.66
N ALA A 27 -9.85 6.16 -8.47
CA ALA A 27 -10.80 5.07 -8.65
C ALA A 27 -10.57 3.90 -7.66
N GLY A 28 -10.02 4.17 -6.47
CA GLY A 28 -9.75 3.14 -5.45
C GLY A 28 -8.58 2.22 -5.80
N THR A 29 -7.69 2.63 -6.70
CA THR A 29 -6.48 1.89 -7.05
C THR A 29 -5.36 2.14 -6.04
N TRP A 30 -4.55 1.14 -5.76
CA TRP A 30 -3.41 1.22 -4.83
C TRP A 30 -2.25 0.37 -5.34
N PHE A 31 -1.05 0.92 -5.32
CA PHE A 31 0.17 0.16 -5.54
C PHE A 31 1.24 0.53 -4.53
N PHE A 32 2.08 -0.44 -4.22
CA PHE A 32 3.28 -0.26 -3.40
C PHE A 32 4.41 -1.17 -3.87
N ILE A 33 5.64 -0.75 -3.63
CA ILE A 33 6.87 -1.50 -3.89
C ILE A 33 7.74 -1.39 -2.64
N ASP A 34 8.11 -2.54 -2.07
CA ASP A 34 9.04 -2.68 -0.97
C ASP A 34 10.30 -3.42 -1.46
N PRO A 35 11.37 -2.68 -1.78
CA PRO A 35 12.60 -3.27 -2.30
C PRO A 35 13.30 -4.20 -1.31
N LYS A 36 13.08 -4.02 0.00
CA LYS A 36 13.78 -4.80 1.03
C LYS A 36 13.20 -6.20 1.15
N GLU A 37 11.89 -6.34 1.00
CA GLU A 37 11.17 -7.61 1.00
C GLU A 37 11.00 -8.21 -0.41
N GLU A 38 11.64 -7.61 -1.43
CA GLU A 38 11.48 -7.97 -2.85
C GLU A 38 10.00 -8.10 -3.29
N LEU A 39 9.14 -7.23 -2.73
CA LEU A 39 7.68 -7.32 -2.83
C LEU A 39 7.10 -6.13 -3.58
N PHE A 40 6.11 -6.38 -4.43
CA PHE A 40 5.23 -5.34 -4.95
C PHE A 40 3.78 -5.81 -4.94
N GLY A 41 2.86 -4.88 -4.72
CA GLY A 41 1.43 -5.14 -4.74
C GLY A 41 0.69 -4.20 -5.69
N LEU A 42 -0.27 -4.75 -6.41
CA LEU A 42 -1.17 -4.03 -7.31
C LEU A 42 -2.62 -4.33 -6.93
N PHE A 43 -3.35 -3.32 -6.49
CA PHE A 43 -4.78 -3.39 -6.19
C PHE A 43 -5.53 -2.46 -7.12
N PHE A 44 -6.23 -3.03 -8.10
CA PHE A 44 -6.97 -2.26 -9.09
C PHE A 44 -8.48 -2.46 -8.96
N THR A 45 -9.18 -1.36 -8.76
CA THR A 45 -10.64 -1.28 -8.78
C THR A 45 -11.04 -0.11 -9.68
N GLN A 46 -12.35 0.00 -9.95
CA GLN A 46 -12.94 1.13 -10.68
C GLN A 46 -14.03 1.77 -9.82
N VAL A 47 -13.72 2.02 -8.55
CA VAL A 47 -14.69 2.51 -7.56
C VAL A 47 -14.26 3.88 -7.07
N PHE A 48 -15.05 4.90 -7.39
CA PHE A 48 -14.83 6.27 -6.93
C PHE A 48 -15.54 6.51 -5.60
N GLY A 49 -14.88 7.22 -4.66
CA GLY A 49 -15.43 7.56 -3.35
C GLY A 49 -14.62 6.99 -2.19
N LEU A 50 -15.26 6.76 -1.03
CA LEU A 50 -14.62 6.33 0.22
C LEU A 50 -14.33 4.80 0.23
N THR A 51 -13.42 4.37 -0.64
CA THR A 51 -12.95 2.97 -0.72
C THR A 51 -11.55 2.76 -0.11
N PHE A 52 -11.06 3.73 0.67
CA PHE A 52 -9.73 3.69 1.29
C PHE A 52 -9.44 2.48 2.20
N PRO A 53 -10.37 1.92 3.00
CA PRO A 53 -10.01 0.85 3.93
C PRO A 53 -9.60 -0.44 3.21
N THR A 54 -10.22 -0.79 2.07
CA THR A 54 -9.98 -2.08 1.40
C THR A 54 -8.58 -2.16 0.78
N ALA A 55 -8.11 -1.08 0.15
CA ALA A 55 -6.76 -1.05 -0.44
C ALA A 55 -5.65 -1.15 0.61
N ILE A 56 -5.82 -0.44 1.73
CA ILE A 56 -4.90 -0.48 2.87
C ILE A 56 -4.92 -1.87 3.55
N GLN A 57 -6.11 -2.46 3.70
CA GLN A 57 -6.27 -3.82 4.20
C GLN A 57 -5.60 -4.85 3.28
N PHE A 58 -5.73 -4.71 1.97
CA PHE A 58 -5.06 -5.59 1.00
C PHE A 58 -3.54 -5.59 1.22
N GLU A 59 -2.92 -4.41 1.35
CA GLU A 59 -1.48 -4.34 1.62
C GLU A 59 -1.13 -4.99 2.96
N LYS A 60 -1.85 -4.65 4.04
CA LYS A 60 -1.63 -5.26 5.36
C LYS A 60 -1.70 -6.79 5.33
N MET A 61 -2.75 -7.33 4.71
CA MET A 61 -2.96 -8.78 4.60
C MET A 61 -1.91 -9.45 3.70
N THR A 62 -1.37 -8.73 2.70
CA THR A 62 -0.28 -9.25 1.86
C THR A 62 0.97 -9.51 2.71
N TYR A 63 1.35 -8.55 3.57
CA TYR A 63 2.46 -8.74 4.50
C TYR A 63 2.19 -9.85 5.53
N GLU A 64 0.96 -9.95 6.03
CA GLU A 64 0.56 -11.03 6.97
C GLU A 64 0.62 -12.42 6.32
N ALA A 65 0.37 -12.52 5.00
CA ALA A 65 0.37 -13.80 4.28
C ALA A 65 1.76 -14.33 3.91
N LEU A 66 2.81 -13.51 4.03
CA LEU A 66 4.19 -13.92 3.81
C LEU A 66 4.86 -14.53 5.05
N CYS A 67 4.16 -14.49 6.20
CA CYS A 67 4.58 -15.13 7.45
C CYS A 67 4.35 -16.65 7.43
#